data_AF-A0A9X3XNA1-F1
#
_entry.id   AF-A0A9X3XNA1-F1
#
_cell.length_a   1.000
_cell.length_b   1.000
_cell.length_c   1.000
_cell.angle_alpha   90.00
_cell.angle_beta   90.00
_cell.angle_gamma   90.00
#
_symmetry.space_group_name_H-M   'P 1'
#
loop_
_entity.id
_entity.type
_entity.pdbx_description
1 polymer ?
#
loop_
_entity_poly.entity_id
_entity_poly.type
_entity_poly.pdbx_seq_one_letter_code
_entity_poly.pdbx_strand_id
1 'polypeptide(L)'
;MSNLHNPTGTLLNDEDIVSFLEKVPSYVKVVLDEAYIEFLEKDPLDSLKIYKEFSNVIILRTLSKAYGLVGVRVGYGIARSSIIDEFKFVIGPFDLNSYAQNLAVRVIKEKSM
;
A
#
# COMPACT_ATOMS: atom_id res chain seq x y z
N MET A 1 5.79 -8.64 -0.88
CA MET A 1 4.77 -9.62 -0.44
C MET A 1 3.40 -9.06 -0.80
N SER A 2 2.42 -9.89 -1.15
CA SER A 2 1.08 -9.43 -1.53
C SER A 2 0.06 -9.99 -0.54
N ASN A 3 -0.67 -9.11 0.14
CA ASN A 3 -1.76 -9.48 1.05
C ASN A 3 -3.08 -9.50 0.27
N LEU A 4 -3.83 -10.58 0.41
CA LEU A 4 -4.80 -11.05 -0.60
C LEU A 4 -4.10 -11.28 -1.95
N HIS A 5 -3.26 -12.34 -1.98
CA HIS A 5 -2.35 -12.63 -3.07
C HIS A 5 -3.10 -12.85 -4.39
N ASN A 6 -2.71 -12.13 -5.44
CA ASN A 6 -3.11 -12.45 -6.81
C ASN A 6 -2.08 -13.41 -7.44
N PRO A 7 -2.43 -14.62 -7.92
CA PRO A 7 -3.79 -15.09 -8.27
C PRO A 7 -4.48 -16.00 -7.25
N THR A 8 -3.83 -16.42 -6.16
CA THR A 8 -4.34 -17.51 -5.31
C THR A 8 -5.42 -17.11 -4.31
N GLY A 9 -5.58 -15.81 -4.03
CA GLY A 9 -6.45 -15.27 -2.99
C GLY A 9 -5.94 -15.47 -1.56
N THR A 10 -4.70 -15.90 -1.36
CA THR A 10 -4.18 -16.23 -0.02
C THR A 10 -3.94 -14.96 0.81
N LEU A 11 -4.33 -15.01 2.09
CA LEU A 11 -4.10 -13.93 3.05
C LEU A 11 -2.81 -14.17 3.84
N LEU A 12 -2.14 -13.08 4.18
CA LEU A 12 -1.04 -13.06 5.14
C LEU A 12 -1.62 -12.81 6.54
N ASN A 13 -0.91 -13.20 7.59
CA ASN A 13 -1.29 -12.89 8.96
C ASN A 13 -0.14 -12.19 9.69
N ASP A 14 -0.45 -11.53 10.81
CA ASP A 14 0.52 -10.79 11.62
C ASP A 14 1.72 -11.65 12.04
N GLU A 15 1.50 -12.86 12.54
CA GLU A 15 2.54 -13.72 13.12
C GLU A 15 3.60 -14.10 12.07
N ASP A 16 3.16 -14.53 10.89
CA ASP A 16 4.04 -14.91 9.79
C ASP A 16 4.85 -13.72 9.27
N ILE A 17 4.20 -12.55 9.18
CA ILE A 17 4.86 -11.34 8.66
C ILE A 17 5.86 -10.79 9.65
N VAL A 18 5.54 -10.74 10.94
CA VAL A 18 6.48 -10.31 11.99
C VAL A 18 7.68 -11.26 12.04
N SER A 19 7.45 -12.57 12.07
CA SER A 19 8.53 -13.58 12.06
C SER A 19 9.43 -13.50 10.82
N PHE A 20 8.86 -13.14 9.67
CA PHE A 20 9.62 -12.86 8.46
C PHE A 20 10.45 -11.57 8.61
N LEU A 21 9.83 -10.47 9.01
CA LEU A 21 10.47 -9.15 9.12
C LEU A 21 11.60 -9.11 10.15
N GLU A 22 11.48 -9.85 11.26
CA GLU A 22 12.54 -10.00 12.27
C GLU A 22 13.84 -10.60 11.69
N LYS A 23 13.73 -11.41 10.65
CA LYS A 23 14.87 -12.05 9.96
C LYS A 23 15.43 -11.18 8.83
N VAL A 24 14.66 -10.19 8.37
CA VAL A 24 15.07 -9.31 7.27
C VAL A 24 15.94 -8.19 7.83
N PRO A 25 17.17 -8.00 7.31
CA PRO A 25 17.99 -6.87 7.71
C PRO A 25 17.29 -5.52 7.45
N SER A 26 17.43 -4.58 8.37
CA SER A 26 16.72 -3.29 8.33
C SER A 26 17.03 -2.41 7.10
N TYR A 27 18.15 -2.65 6.42
CA TYR A 27 18.49 -1.94 5.18
C TYR A 27 17.75 -2.48 3.94
N VAL A 28 17.18 -3.69 4.02
CA VAL A 28 16.38 -4.28 2.94
C VAL A 28 14.96 -3.76 3.05
N LYS A 29 14.47 -3.08 2.02
CA LYS A 29 13.08 -2.59 1.98
C LYS A 29 12.13 -3.75 1.71
N VAL A 30 11.06 -3.83 2.50
CA VAL A 30 10.01 -4.85 2.32
C VAL A 30 8.74 -4.15 1.87
N VAL A 31 8.23 -4.57 0.72
CA VAL A 31 6.99 -4.02 0.16
C VAL A 31 5.82 -4.96 0.48
N LEU A 32 4.77 -4.42 1.12
CA LEU A 32 3.48 -5.06 1.30
C LEU A 32 2.51 -4.50 0.27
N ASP A 33 2.12 -5.31 -0.70
CA ASP A 33 1.13 -4.97 -1.73
C ASP A 33 -0.27 -5.32 -1.23
N GLU A 34 -1.06 -4.27 -1.03
CA GLU A 34 -2.43 -4.29 -0.55
C GLU A 34 -3.41 -3.83 -1.64
N ALA A 35 -3.14 -4.13 -2.92
CA ALA A 35 -4.01 -3.72 -4.02
C ALA A 35 -5.47 -4.19 -3.90
N TYR A 36 -5.74 -5.20 -3.08
CA TYR A 36 -7.06 -5.80 -2.87
C TYR A 36 -7.57 -5.66 -1.42
N ILE A 37 -6.92 -4.86 -0.57
CA ILE A 37 -7.29 -4.72 0.85
C ILE A 37 -8.75 -4.33 1.04
N GLU A 38 -9.29 -3.50 0.15
CA GLU A 38 -10.66 -3.02 0.24
C GLU A 38 -11.75 -4.08 0.03
N PHE A 39 -11.39 -5.29 -0.41
CA PHE A 39 -12.33 -6.41 -0.54
C PHE A 39 -12.45 -7.26 0.74
N LEU A 40 -11.60 -7.00 1.74
CA LEU A 40 -11.63 -7.72 3.01
C LEU A 40 -12.59 -7.04 3.99
N GLU A 41 -13.52 -7.80 4.56
CA GLU A 41 -14.34 -7.32 5.69
C GLU A 41 -13.54 -7.28 6.99
N LYS A 42 -12.63 -8.25 7.16
CA LYS A 42 -11.69 -8.33 8.27
C LYS A 42 -10.34 -8.79 7.71
N ASP A 43 -9.33 -7.95 7.86
CA ASP A 43 -7.96 -8.31 7.51
C ASP A 43 -7.28 -9.01 8.71
N PRO A 44 -6.75 -10.24 8.55
CA PRO A 44 -5.90 -10.88 9.56
C PRO A 44 -4.52 -10.23 9.72
N LEU A 45 -4.15 -9.30 8.83
CA LEU A 45 -2.91 -8.51 8.89
C LEU A 45 -3.20 -7.04 9.25
N ASP A 46 -2.64 -6.52 10.34
CA ASP A 46 -2.61 -5.07 10.59
C ASP A 46 -1.32 -4.46 10.04
N SER A 47 -1.32 -4.20 8.73
CA SER A 47 -0.15 -3.64 8.04
C SER A 47 0.28 -2.29 8.58
N LEU A 48 -0.64 -1.47 9.10
CA LEU A 48 -0.32 -0.17 9.69
C LEU A 48 0.38 -0.31 11.04
N LYS A 49 0.00 -1.30 11.85
CA LYS A 49 0.74 -1.67 13.06
C LYS A 49 2.14 -2.16 12.70
N ILE A 50 2.26 -3.04 11.70
CA ILE A 50 3.56 -3.55 11.22
C ILE A 50 4.45 -2.41 10.71
N TYR A 51 3.91 -1.48 9.93
CA TYR A 51 4.65 -0.29 9.47
C TYR A 51 5.17 0.60 10.62
N LYS A 52 4.41 0.69 11.73
CA LYS A 52 4.84 1.44 12.91
C LYS A 52 6.02 0.77 13.62
N GLU A 53 6.09 -0.56 13.59
CA GLU A 53 7.14 -1.36 14.21
C GLU A 53 8.40 -1.49 13.33
N PHE A 54 8.23 -1.73 12.02
CA PHE A 54 9.32 -1.99 11.09
C PHE A 54 9.51 -0.81 10.12
N SER A 55 10.60 -0.06 10.33
CA SER A 55 10.90 1.17 9.56
C SER A 55 11.23 0.96 8.08
N ASN A 56 11.54 -0.27 7.68
CA ASN A 56 11.86 -0.68 6.31
C ASN A 56 10.66 -1.20 5.52
N VAL A 57 9.44 -1.13 6.08
CA VAL A 57 8.21 -1.54 5.42
C VAL A 57 7.60 -0.40 4.59
N ILE A 58 7.17 -0.75 3.38
CA ILE A 58 6.44 0.11 2.44
C ILE A 58 5.12 -0.59 2.13
N ILE A 59 4.00 0.07 2.35
CA ILE A 59 2.67 -0.45 1.98
C ILE A 59 2.23 0.19 0.67
N LEU A 60 1.73 -0.59 -0.28
CA LEU A 60 1.19 -0.09 -1.55
C LEU A 60 -0.31 -0.35 -1.64
N ARG A 61 -1.06 0.66 -2.09
CA ARG A 61 -2.50 0.57 -2.34
C ARG A 61 -2.87 1.22 -3.66
N THR A 62 -4.05 0.91 -4.18
CA THR A 62 -4.51 1.48 -5.46
C THR A 62 -6.01 1.77 -5.47
N LEU A 63 -6.39 2.80 -6.22
CA LEU A 63 -7.80 3.07 -6.53
C LEU A 63 -8.29 2.30 -7.76
N SER A 64 -7.46 1.46 -8.37
CA SER A 64 -7.81 0.76 -9.60
C SER A 64 -8.77 -0.42 -9.41
N LYS A 65 -8.92 -0.92 -8.17
CA LYS A 65 -9.65 -2.16 -7.88
C LYS A 65 -11.04 -1.88 -7.31
N ALA A 66 -11.22 -1.95 -5.99
CA ALA A 66 -12.53 -1.79 -5.35
C ALA A 66 -13.22 -0.46 -5.68
N TYR A 67 -12.46 0.58 -6.00
CA TYR A 67 -12.98 1.90 -6.36
C TYR A 67 -13.36 2.05 -7.84
N GLY A 68 -13.10 1.06 -8.70
CA GLY A 68 -13.46 1.08 -10.11
C GLY A 68 -12.71 2.11 -10.97
N LEU A 69 -11.70 2.80 -10.43
CA LEU A 69 -10.97 3.88 -11.11
C LEU A 69 -9.77 3.38 -11.92
N VAL A 70 -9.86 2.22 -12.58
CA VAL A 70 -8.73 1.58 -13.28
C VAL A 70 -8.11 2.50 -14.36
N GLY A 71 -8.93 3.28 -15.06
CA GLY A 71 -8.47 4.21 -16.11
C GLY A 71 -7.83 5.50 -15.59
N VAL A 72 -8.00 5.81 -14.30
CA VAL A 72 -7.49 7.04 -13.68
C VAL A 72 -6.03 6.89 -13.22
N ARG A 73 -5.57 5.64 -13.05
CA ARG A 73 -4.18 5.27 -12.75
C ARG A 73 -3.63 5.87 -11.44
N VAL A 74 -4.45 5.92 -10.39
CA VAL A 74 -4.02 6.40 -9.06
C VAL A 74 -3.60 5.23 -8.16
N GLY A 75 -2.38 5.31 -7.64
CA GLY A 75 -1.86 4.47 -6.57
C GLY A 75 -1.14 5.31 -5.53
N TYR A 76 -0.94 4.77 -4.34
CA TYR A 76 -0.21 5.45 -3.28
C TYR A 76 0.58 4.47 -2.42
N GLY A 77 1.65 4.98 -1.80
CA GLY A 77 2.49 4.26 -0.88
C GLY A 77 2.46 4.87 0.51
N ILE A 78 2.55 4.04 1.55
CA ILE A 78 2.76 4.46 2.94
C ILE A 78 4.14 3.96 3.34
N ALA A 79 5.04 4.87 3.68
CA ALA A 79 6.41 4.56 4.06
C ALA A 79 6.97 5.67 4.98
N ARG A 80 8.14 5.41 5.58
CA ARG A 80 8.84 6.40 6.39
C ARG A 80 9.28 7.57 5.50
N SER A 81 9.35 8.77 6.09
CA SER A 81 9.76 9.99 5.37
C SER A 81 11.10 9.83 4.66
N SER A 82 12.08 9.18 5.29
CA SER A 82 13.38 8.88 4.68
C SER A 82 13.26 8.09 3.37
N ILE A 83 12.39 7.08 3.34
CA ILE A 83 12.11 6.29 2.13
C ILE A 83 11.38 7.13 1.08
N ILE A 84 10.40 7.94 1.51
CA ILE A 84 9.66 8.83 0.60
C ILE A 84 10.61 9.86 -0.04
N ASP A 85 11.57 10.38 0.72
CA ASP A 85 12.56 11.33 0.23
C ASP A 85 13.49 10.69 -0.80
N GLU A 86 13.86 9.41 -0.63
CA GLU A 86 14.56 8.62 -1.65
C GLU A 86 13.73 8.52 -2.95
N PHE A 87 12.42 8.27 -2.85
CA PHE A 87 11.53 8.19 -4.03
C PHE A 87 11.39 9.51 -4.78
N LYS A 88 11.47 10.67 -4.12
CA LYS A 88 11.37 11.98 -4.77
C LYS A 88 12.46 12.22 -5.81
N PHE A 89 13.60 11.53 -5.72
CA PHE A 89 14.67 11.64 -6.72
C PHE A 89 14.36 10.88 -8.03
N VAL A 90 13.44 9.93 -8.00
CA VAL A 90 13.10 9.07 -9.16
C VAL A 90 11.69 9.35 -9.72
N ILE A 91 10.83 9.98 -8.93
CA ILE A 91 9.48 10.40 -9.33
C ILE A 91 9.58 11.56 -10.34
N GLY A 92 8.80 11.47 -11.41
CA GLY A 92 8.76 12.49 -12.46
C GLY A 92 8.01 13.75 -11.99
N PRO A 93 8.25 14.90 -12.64
CA PRO A 93 7.61 16.16 -12.25
C PRO A 93 6.08 16.16 -12.39
N PHE A 94 5.51 15.25 -13.20
CA PHE A 94 4.08 15.23 -13.55
C PHE A 94 3.50 13.81 -13.60
N ASP A 95 3.67 13.04 -12.52
CA ASP A 95 3.23 11.64 -12.48
C ASP A 95 1.72 11.45 -12.30
N LEU A 96 0.98 12.50 -11.91
CA LEU A 96 -0.46 12.44 -11.70
C LEU A 96 -1.17 13.71 -12.17
N ASN A 97 -2.07 13.57 -13.15
CA ASN A 97 -2.83 14.71 -13.68
C ASN A 97 -3.90 15.22 -12.69
N SER A 98 -4.34 16.47 -12.88
CA SER A 98 -5.30 17.12 -11.99
C SER A 98 -6.66 16.42 -11.93
N TYR A 99 -7.13 15.84 -13.03
CA TYR A 99 -8.39 15.09 -13.06
C TYR A 99 -8.33 13.86 -12.16
N ALA A 100 -7.21 13.12 -12.22
CA ALA A 100 -6.95 11.95 -11.39
C ALA A 100 -6.90 12.28 -9.90
N GLN A 101 -6.23 13.38 -9.53
CA GLN A 101 -6.18 13.86 -8.15
C GLN A 101 -7.57 14.21 -7.60
N ASN A 102 -8.38 14.94 -8.38
CA ASN A 102 -9.73 15.33 -7.95
C ASN A 102 -10.65 14.12 -7.72
N LEU A 103 -10.63 13.14 -8.64
CA LEU A 103 -11.38 11.90 -8.50
C LEU A 103 -10.94 11.09 -7.26
N ALA A 104 -9.63 10.97 -7.05
CA ALA A 104 -9.09 10.28 -5.89
C ALA A 104 -9.59 10.88 -4.58
N VAL A 105 -9.51 12.20 -4.43
CA VAL A 105 -10.00 12.92 -3.24
C VAL A 105 -11.49 12.72 -3.04
N ARG A 106 -12.29 12.77 -4.12
CA ARG A 106 -13.75 12.60 -4.03
C ARG A 106 -14.12 11.21 -3.53
N VAL A 107 -13.56 10.18 -4.14
CA VAL A 107 -13.91 8.79 -3.84
C VAL A 107 -13.47 8.35 -2.45
N ILE A 108 -12.29 8.80 -1.99
CA ILE A 108 -11.82 8.53 -0.62
C ILE A 108 -12.77 9.16 0.40
N LYS A 109 -13.26 10.38 0.16
CA LYS A 109 -14.21 11.06 1.05
C LYS A 109 -15.56 10.36 1.11
N GLU A 110 -16.10 9.92 -0.03
CA GLU A 110 -17.40 9.23 -0.08
C GLU A 110 -17.37 7.89 0.66
N LYS A 111 -16.26 7.13 0.60
CA LYS A 111 -16.13 5.87 1.34
C LYS A 111 -15.95 6.06 2.85
N SER A 112 -15.52 7.25 3.29
CA SER A 112 -15.30 7.57 4.71
C SER A 112 -16.57 8.03 5.43
N MET A 113 -17.69 8.18 4.71
CA MET A 113 -19.02 8.51 5.22
C MET A 113 -19.84 7.23 5.42
#